data_AF-A0A7C6A3L6-F1
#
_entry.id   AF-A0A7C6A3L6-F1
#
_cell.length_a   1.000
_cell.length_b   1.000
_cell.length_c   1.000
_cell.angle_alpha   90.00
_cell.angle_beta   90.00
_cell.angle_gamma   90.00
#
_symmetry.space_group_name_H-M   'P 1'
#
loop_
_entity.id
_entity.type
_entity.pdbx_description
1 polymer ?
#
loop_
_entity_poly.entity_id
_entity_poly.type
_entity_poly.pdbx_seq_one_letter_code
_entity_poly.pdbx_strand_id
1 'polypeptide(L)'
;MFPGRQFPPRRPRIRENVNEAIRAREVRAVFPDGTVEVMPTAAAIRKAQDMGLDLILVAPTAEPPVAKAMDWGQWQYEQKKKQQEAKKKQHVIQVKELKFRPNTDDHDYQFKK
;
A
#
# COMPACT_ATOMS: atom_id res chain seq x y z
N MET A 1 15.55 -15.42 -31.17
CA MET A 1 14.33 -14.67 -30.80
C MET A 1 14.59 -14.03 -29.45
N PHE A 2 14.72 -12.71 -29.34
CA PHE A 2 14.96 -12.03 -28.06
C PHE A 2 13.62 -11.78 -27.35
N PRO A 3 13.50 -12.03 -26.03
CA PRO A 3 12.25 -11.80 -25.32
C PRO A 3 11.91 -10.30 -25.35
N GLY A 4 10.65 -9.98 -25.66
CA GLY A 4 10.16 -8.61 -25.72
C GLY A 4 10.42 -7.88 -24.40
N ARG A 5 10.96 -6.65 -24.47
CA ARG A 5 11.18 -5.76 -23.31
C ARG A 5 9.84 -5.52 -22.61
N GLN A 6 9.55 -6.28 -21.55
CA GLN A 6 8.44 -6.01 -20.66
C GLN A 6 8.81 -4.80 -19.81
N PHE A 7 8.30 -3.62 -20.19
CA PHE A 7 8.40 -2.45 -19.33
C PHE A 7 7.60 -2.73 -18.05
N PRO A 8 8.21 -2.60 -16.86
CA PRO A 8 7.46 -2.78 -15.63
C PRO A 8 6.30 -1.77 -15.59
N PRO A 9 5.10 -2.15 -15.11
CA PRO A 9 3.99 -1.21 -14.98
C PRO A 9 4.46 -0.04 -14.12
N ARG A 10 4.11 1.18 -14.55
CA ARG A 10 4.44 2.40 -13.79
C ARG A 10 3.87 2.23 -12.39
N ARG A 11 4.73 2.15 -11.38
CA ARG A 11 4.29 2.15 -9.98
C ARG A 11 3.44 3.42 -9.79
N PRO A 12 2.18 3.32 -9.35
CA PRO A 12 1.38 4.52 -9.09
C PRO A 12 2.13 5.37 -8.08
N ARG A 13 2.41 6.62 -8.43
CA ARG A 13 3.08 7.53 -7.51
C ARG A 13 2.08 7.84 -6.42
N ILE A 14 2.33 7.40 -5.19
CA ILE A 14 1.44 7.56 -4.03
C ILE A 14 1.02 9.04 -3.80
N ARG A 15 1.79 10.00 -4.34
CA ARG A 15 1.48 11.44 -4.34
C ARG A 15 0.34 11.87 -5.27
N GLU A 16 -0.16 11.01 -6.15
CA GLU A 16 -1.22 11.36 -7.14
C GLU A 16 -2.65 11.34 -6.55
N ASN A 17 -2.81 11.06 -5.25
CA ASN A 17 -4.11 10.74 -4.65
C ASN A 17 -4.55 11.71 -3.54
N VAL A 18 -4.07 12.95 -3.49
CA VAL A 18 -4.40 13.91 -2.42
C VAL A 18 -4.91 15.22 -2.99
N ASN A 19 -5.98 15.76 -2.40
CA ASN A 19 -6.55 17.07 -2.70
C ASN A 19 -6.72 17.27 -4.22
N GLU A 20 -6.05 18.29 -4.78
CA GLU A 20 -6.12 18.67 -6.20
C GLU A 20 -5.54 17.62 -7.16
N ALA A 21 -4.76 16.66 -6.66
CA ALA A 21 -4.27 15.55 -7.49
C ALA A 21 -5.40 14.58 -7.90
N ILE A 22 -6.54 14.63 -7.20
CA ILE A 22 -7.70 13.77 -7.50
C ILE A 22 -8.36 14.22 -8.81
N ARG A 23 -8.28 13.34 -9.82
CA ARG A 23 -8.82 13.61 -11.17
C ARG A 23 -10.29 13.21 -11.35
N ALA A 24 -10.85 12.45 -10.41
CA ALA A 24 -12.25 12.05 -10.47
C ALA A 24 -13.16 13.28 -10.37
N ARG A 25 -14.30 13.29 -11.08
CA ARG A 25 -15.28 14.37 -10.99
C ARG A 25 -16.13 14.28 -9.72
N GLU A 26 -16.48 13.06 -9.35
CA GLU A 26 -17.26 12.73 -8.17
C GLU A 26 -16.51 11.70 -7.34
N VAL A 27 -16.64 11.82 -6.02
CA VAL A 27 -16.04 10.91 -5.05
C VAL A 27 -17.05 10.59 -3.96
N ARG A 28 -16.95 9.37 -3.44
CA ARG A 28 -17.56 9.03 -2.16
C ARG A 28 -16.63 9.53 -1.05
N ALA A 29 -16.99 10.66 -0.45
CA ALA A 29 -16.22 11.30 0.61
C ALA A 29 -16.62 10.72 1.97
N VAL A 30 -15.63 10.35 2.77
CA VAL A 30 -15.76 9.88 4.15
C VAL A 30 -15.10 10.90 5.08
N PHE A 31 -15.87 11.49 5.97
CA PHE A 31 -15.40 12.51 6.91
C PHE A 31 -15.13 11.92 8.31
N PRO A 32 -14.39 12.62 9.19
CA PRO A 32 -14.02 12.12 10.52
C PRO A 32 -15.19 11.97 11.48
N ASP A 33 -16.28 12.71 11.24
CA ASP A 33 -17.55 12.61 11.96
C ASP A 33 -18.33 11.33 11.63
N GLY A 34 -17.84 10.53 10.68
CA GLY A 34 -18.49 9.31 10.20
C GLY A 34 -19.49 9.56 9.07
N THR A 35 -19.65 10.79 8.59
CA THR A 35 -20.51 11.07 7.44
C THR A 35 -19.89 10.53 6.15
N VAL A 36 -20.73 9.88 5.35
CA VAL A 36 -20.35 9.33 4.04
C VAL A 36 -21.34 9.84 3.02
N GLU A 37 -20.84 10.62 2.06
CA GLU A 37 -21.67 11.26 1.05
C GLU A 37 -20.96 11.24 -0.29
N VAL A 38 -21.72 11.02 -1.37
CA VAL A 38 -21.21 11.13 -2.73
C VAL A 38 -21.35 12.58 -3.17
N MET A 39 -20.23 13.23 -3.47
CA MET A 39 -20.23 14.64 -3.85
C MET A 39 -19.15 14.93 -4.89
N PRO A 40 -19.24 16.09 -5.58
CA PRO A 40 -18.18 16.56 -6.45
C PRO A 40 -16.86 16.68 -5.70
N THR A 41 -15.76 16.29 -6.32
CA THR A 41 -14.42 16.32 -5.70
C THR A 41 -14.07 17.70 -5.18
N ALA A 42 -14.42 18.76 -5.91
CA ALA A 42 -14.17 20.14 -5.47
C ALA A 42 -14.91 20.48 -4.16
N ALA A 43 -16.14 19.99 -3.98
CA ALA A 43 -16.91 20.20 -2.76
C ALA A 43 -16.31 19.40 -1.59
N ALA A 44 -15.88 18.15 -1.85
CA ALA A 44 -15.22 17.32 -0.86
C ALA A 44 -13.89 17.94 -0.38
N ILE A 45 -13.09 18.50 -1.30
CA ILE A 45 -11.84 19.19 -0.97
C ILE A 45 -12.11 20.40 -0.09
N ARG A 46 -13.08 21.24 -0.44
CA ARG A 46 -13.44 22.42 0.38
C ARG A 46 -13.86 22.02 1.78
N LYS A 47 -14.75 21.03 1.90
CA LYS A 47 -15.24 20.55 3.20
C LYS A 47 -14.11 19.95 4.05
N ALA A 48 -13.14 19.26 3.43
CA ALA A 48 -11.95 18.79 4.13
C ALA A 48 -11.06 19.96 4.59
N GLN A 49 -10.85 20.98 3.75
CA GLN A 49 -10.09 22.19 4.08
C GLN A 49 -10.73 22.99 5.21
N ASP A 50 -12.05 23.12 5.24
CA ASP A 50 -12.80 23.79 6.32
C ASP A 50 -12.57 23.11 7.68
N MET A 51 -12.29 21.80 7.66
CA MET A 51 -11.95 21.01 8.85
C MET A 51 -10.44 20.99 9.15
N GLY A 52 -9.61 21.64 8.33
CA GLY A 52 -8.14 21.60 8.44
C GLY A 52 -7.53 20.24 8.09
N LEU A 53 -8.21 19.44 7.27
CA LEU A 53 -7.79 18.08 6.88
C LEU A 53 -7.54 17.98 5.38
N ASP A 54 -6.81 16.93 4.98
CA ASP A 54 -6.60 16.61 3.58
C ASP A 54 -7.62 15.57 3.08
N LEU A 55 -8.07 15.73 1.84
CA LEU A 55 -8.87 14.72 1.15
C LEU A 55 -7.95 13.72 0.46
N ILE A 56 -7.94 12.48 0.95
CA ILE A 56 -7.05 11.43 0.45
C ILE A 56 -7.86 10.33 -0.23
N LEU A 57 -7.51 10.02 -1.47
CA LEU A 57 -8.15 8.99 -2.26
C LEU A 57 -7.60 7.61 -1.88
N VAL A 58 -8.40 6.87 -1.10
CA VAL A 58 -8.03 5.56 -0.54
C VAL A 58 -8.30 4.44 -1.55
N ALA A 59 -9.40 4.52 -2.31
CA ALA A 59 -9.77 3.52 -3.29
C ALA A 59 -10.06 4.17 -4.66
N PRO A 60 -9.06 4.27 -5.56
CA PRO A 60 -9.25 4.79 -6.91
C PRO A 60 -10.08 3.88 -7.82
N THR A 61 -10.09 2.58 -7.55
CA THR A 61 -10.73 1.58 -8.41
C THR A 61 -12.21 1.36 -8.09
N ALA A 62 -12.74 2.01 -7.07
CA ALA A 62 -14.15 1.90 -6.70
C ALA A 62 -15.01 2.82 -7.57
N GLU A 63 -16.28 2.46 -7.79
CA GLU A 63 -17.27 3.29 -8.47
C GLU A 63 -18.38 3.72 -7.49
N PRO A 64 -18.49 5.03 -7.14
CA PRO A 64 -17.53 6.11 -7.37
C PRO A 64 -16.27 5.98 -6.48
N PRO A 65 -15.14 6.61 -6.86
CA PRO A 65 -13.88 6.52 -6.12
C PRO A 65 -14.03 6.97 -4.67
N VAL A 66 -13.39 6.26 -3.73
CA VAL A 66 -13.53 6.53 -2.29
C VAL A 66 -12.40 7.43 -1.82
N ALA A 67 -12.78 8.58 -1.29
CA ALA A 67 -11.89 9.55 -0.67
C ALA A 67 -12.22 9.71 0.82
N LYS A 68 -11.19 9.86 1.66
CA LYS A 68 -11.32 10.01 3.10
C LYS A 68 -10.62 11.29 3.55
N ALA A 69 -11.31 12.11 4.34
CA ALA A 69 -10.74 13.30 4.95
C ALA A 69 -9.94 12.92 6.20
N MET A 70 -8.63 13.14 6.19
CA MET A 70 -7.71 12.86 7.29
C MET A 70 -6.35 13.54 7.07
N ASP A 71 -5.52 13.64 8.11
CA ASP A 71 -4.17 14.20 7.99
C ASP A 71 -3.25 13.32 7.13
N TRP A 72 -2.62 13.92 6.11
CA TRP A 72 -1.73 13.21 5.20
C TRP A 72 -0.49 12.62 5.89
N GLY A 73 0.12 13.36 6.81
CA GLY A 73 1.32 12.93 7.52
C GLY A 73 1.05 11.72 8.41
N GLN A 74 -0.03 11.76 9.18
CA GLN A 74 -0.47 10.63 10.01
C GLN A 74 -0.78 9.41 9.14
N TRP A 75 -1.54 9.59 8.06
CA TRP A 75 -1.88 8.47 7.17
C TRP A 75 -0.63 7.84 6.54
N GLN A 76 0.33 8.64 6.06
CA GLN A 76 1.60 8.14 5.54
C GLN A 76 2.39 7.33 6.57
N TYR A 77 2.43 7.81 7.82
CA TYR A 77 3.09 7.10 8.92
C TYR A 77 2.42 5.75 9.18
N GLU A 78 1.09 5.73 9.29
CA GLU A 78 0.31 4.50 9.52
C GLU A 78 0.48 3.49 8.37
N GLN A 79 0.44 3.96 7.12
CA GLN A 79 0.67 3.10 5.95
C GLN A 79 2.07 2.49 5.97
N LYS A 80 3.10 3.29 6.29
CA LYS A 80 4.48 2.81 6.37
C LYS A 80 4.64 1.80 7.51
N LYS A 81 4.06 2.08 8.68
CA LYS A 81 4.08 1.16 9.83
C LYS A 81 3.39 -0.17 9.50
N LYS A 82 2.20 -0.12 8.91
CA LYS A 82 1.45 -1.31 8.46
C LYS A 82 2.24 -2.12 7.42
N GLN A 83 2.89 -1.47 6.45
CA GLN A 83 3.74 -2.14 5.47
C GLN A 83 4.96 -2.81 6.11
N GLN A 84 5.59 -2.17 7.09
CA GLN A 84 6.72 -2.77 7.82
C GLN A 84 6.28 -3.97 8.65
N GLU A 85 5.15 -3.87 9.35
CA GLU A 85 4.59 -5.00 10.11
C GLU A 85 4.21 -6.17 9.20
N ALA A 86 3.61 -5.91 8.04
CA ALA A 86 3.30 -6.94 7.04
C ALA A 86 4.57 -7.63 6.52
N LYS A 87 5.64 -6.87 6.24
CA LYS A 87 6.94 -7.43 5.83
C LYS A 87 7.60 -8.27 6.92
N LYS A 88 7.50 -7.85 8.19
CA LYS A 88 8.04 -8.63 9.31
C LYS A 88 7.27 -9.94 9.52
N LYS A 89 5.95 -9.94 9.32
CA LYS A 89 5.10 -11.14 9.41
C LYS A 89 5.22 -12.06 8.20
N GLN A 90 5.76 -11.57 7.08
CA GLN A 90 6.01 -12.39 5.91
C GLN A 90 7.07 -13.45 6.24
N HIS A 91 6.66 -14.71 6.27
CA HIS A 91 7.55 -15.85 6.51
C HIS A 91 8.52 -16.00 5.33
N VAL A 92 9.72 -15.45 5.46
CA VAL A 92 10.78 -15.59 4.45
C VAL A 92 11.41 -16.96 4.63
N ILE A 93 10.95 -17.95 3.86
CA ILE A 93 11.58 -19.26 3.79
C ILE A 93 12.90 -19.08 3.03
N GLN A 94 14.01 -18.98 3.76
CA GLN A 94 15.34 -19.13 3.18
C GLN A 94 15.64 -20.62 3.04
N VAL A 95 15.52 -21.15 1.82
CA VAL A 95 15.95 -22.51 1.52
C VAL A 95 17.48 -22.55 1.61
N LYS A 96 18.01 -23.07 2.71
CA LYS A 96 19.44 -23.38 2.84
C LYS A 96 19.67 -24.75 2.19
N GLU A 97 20.09 -24.77 0.94
CA GLU A 97 20.53 -26.02 0.30
C GLU A 97 21.81 -26.53 0.99
N LEU A 98 21.70 -27.60 1.78
CA LEU A 98 22.88 -28.34 2.25
C LEU A 98 23.42 -29.19 1.10
N LYS A 99 24.63 -28.86 0.63
CA LYS A 99 25.39 -29.71 -0.29
C LYS A 99 26.12 -30.79 0.52
N PHE A 100 25.69 -32.04 0.41
CA PHE A 100 26.40 -33.18 0.95
C PHE A 100 27.55 -33.59 0.02
N ARG A 101 28.74 -33.83 0.59
CA ARG A 101 29.86 -34.46 -0.12
C ARG A 101 29.91 -35.95 0.26
N PRO A 102 30.28 -36.87 -0.64
CA PRO A 102 30.19 -38.32 -0.41
C PRO A 102 31.19 -38.92 0.62
N ASN A 103 31.93 -38.11 1.39
CA ASN A 103 32.88 -38.57 2.42
C ASN A 103 32.50 -38.03 3.81
N THR A 104 31.29 -38.35 4.30
CA THR A 104 30.87 -37.99 5.66
C THR A 104 30.89 -39.22 6.56
N ASP A 105 31.72 -39.15 7.61
CA ASP A 105 31.86 -40.12 8.70
C ASP A 105 30.55 -40.22 9.52
N ASP A 106 30.20 -41.43 9.98
CA ASP A 106 28.95 -41.76 10.68
C ASP A 106 28.66 -40.86 11.89
N HIS A 107 29.67 -40.20 12.43
CA HIS A 107 29.57 -39.32 13.60
C HIS A 107 28.92 -37.94 13.32
N ASP A 108 28.74 -37.51 12.05
CA ASP A 108 28.11 -36.21 11.69
C ASP A 108 26.57 -36.28 11.63
N TYR A 109 25.99 -37.48 11.59
CA TYR A 109 24.54 -37.68 11.49
C TYR A 109 23.77 -37.34 12.78
N GLN A 110 24.43 -37.41 13.95
CA GLN A 110 23.75 -37.20 15.24
C GLN A 110 23.69 -35.73 15.72
N PHE A 111 24.43 -34.81 15.08
CA PHE A 111 24.47 -33.40 15.51
C PHE A 111 23.46 -32.50 14.78
N LYS A 112 22.74 -33.01 13.77
CA LYS A 112 21.81 -32.24 12.92
C LYS A 112 20.36 -32.73 13.02
N LYS A 113 19.86 -32.91 14.25
CA LYS A 113 18.41 -32.90 14.53
C LYS A 113 17.94 -31.51 14.94
#